data_AF-A0A401PPB1-F1
#
_entry.id   AF-A0A401PPB1-F1
#
_cell.length_a   1.000
_cell.length_b   1.000
_cell.length_c   1.000
_cell.angle_alpha   90.00
_cell.angle_beta   90.00
_cell.angle_gamma   90.00
#
_symmetry.space_group_name_H-M   'P 1'
#
loop_
_entity.id
_entity.type
_entity.pdbx_description
1 polymer ?
#
loop_
_entity_poly.entity_id
_entity_poly.type
_entity_poly.pdbx_seq_one_letter_code
_entity_poly.pdbx_strand_id
1 'polypeptide(L)'
;MYLQTITFKNYYTAFLTVRLQRRVTTEGVEMAVDRRLLKWKTCIRNMCLMPNPHTENGSQNYFSISRDQMLFEPDDVMTVRLILRQPSPVWLTFTIEDIKMYECDHDKDKVQGPWLSQLTPPERPLNLSDVSMMQIYTV
;
A
#
# COMPACT_ATOMS: atom_id res chain seq x y z
N MET A 1 -2.76 -10.99 1.15
CA MET A 1 -3.04 -9.55 1.35
C MET A 1 -2.09 -8.74 0.49
N TYR A 2 -2.64 -7.84 -0.32
CA TYR A 2 -1.88 -6.81 -1.03
C TYR A 2 -1.89 -5.56 -0.15
N LEU A 3 -0.87 -5.38 0.68
CA LEU A 3 -0.91 -4.35 1.71
C LEU A 3 -0.78 -2.94 1.08
N GLN A 4 -1.72 -2.06 1.40
CA GLN A 4 -1.69 -0.66 0.97
C GLN A 4 -1.24 0.26 2.09
N THR A 5 -1.85 0.13 3.27
CA THR A 5 -1.58 1.04 4.39
C THR A 5 -1.67 0.30 5.72
N ILE A 6 -0.76 0.60 6.65
CA ILE A 6 -0.89 0.25 8.07
C ILE A 6 -1.12 1.54 8.85
N THR A 7 -2.20 1.61 9.61
CA THR A 7 -2.43 2.72 10.56
C THR A 7 -2.44 2.19 11.97
N PHE A 8 -1.96 2.98 12.93
CA PHE A 8 -1.98 2.64 14.34
C PHE A 8 -1.85 3.90 15.20
N LYS A 9 -2.26 3.80 16.46
CA LYS A 9 -1.97 4.79 17.49
C LYS A 9 -0.71 4.39 18.23
N ASN A 10 0.23 5.32 18.39
CA ASN A 10 1.38 5.08 19.25
C ASN A 10 0.95 5.07 20.72
N TYR A 11 1.61 4.25 21.54
CA TYR A 11 1.52 4.30 22.98
C TYR A 11 2.94 4.16 23.57
N TYR A 12 3.68 5.27 23.61
CA TYR A 12 5.05 5.35 24.14
C TYR A 12 6.07 4.45 23.44
N THR A 13 5.85 4.00 22.21
CA THR A 13 6.89 3.33 21.41
C THR A 13 7.76 4.40 20.75
N ALA A 14 9.09 4.30 20.87
CA ALA A 14 9.99 5.26 20.24
C ALA A 14 10.33 4.90 18.80
N PHE A 15 10.55 3.61 18.52
CA PHE A 15 10.90 3.13 17.19
C PHE A 15 10.09 1.89 16.80
N LEU A 16 9.66 1.86 15.54
CA LEU A 16 8.97 0.73 14.94
C LEU A 16 9.79 0.14 13.78
N THR A 17 9.95 -1.17 13.77
CA THR A 17 10.42 -1.93 12.59
C THR A 17 9.31 -2.89 12.15
N VAL A 18 8.96 -2.86 10.87
CA VAL A 18 7.96 -3.75 10.29
C VAL A 18 8.64 -4.78 9.41
N ARG A 19 8.34 -6.05 9.65
CA ARG A 19 8.80 -7.17 8.82
C ARG A 19 7.61 -7.92 8.26
N LEU A 20 7.72 -8.31 7.01
CA LEU A 20 6.71 -9.07 6.29
C LEU A 20 7.23 -10.46 5.99
N GLN A 21 6.33 -11.42 6.10
CA GLN A 21 6.49 -12.76 5.58
C GLN A 21 5.53 -12.90 4.39
N ARG A 22 6.07 -13.20 3.22
CA ARG A 22 5.32 -13.28 1.96
C ARG A 22 5.30 -14.70 1.43
N ARG A 23 4.26 -15.07 0.68
CA ARG A 23 4.27 -16.31 -0.09
C ARG A 23 5.39 -16.23 -1.13
N VAL A 24 6.13 -17.31 -1.30
CA VAL A 24 7.09 -17.44 -2.40
C VAL A 24 6.36 -18.21 -3.49
N THR A 25 6.03 -17.52 -4.59
CA THR A 25 5.57 -18.16 -5.82
C THR A 25 6.81 -18.53 -6.63
N THR A 26 7.34 -19.72 -6.38
CA THR A 26 8.25 -20.34 -7.36
C THR A 26 7.38 -21.01 -8.40
N GLU A 27 7.40 -20.53 -9.64
CA GLU A 27 6.70 -21.16 -10.75
C GLU A 27 7.08 -22.66 -10.81
N GLY A 28 6.10 -23.55 -10.61
CA GLY A 28 6.25 -24.99 -10.86
C GLY A 28 6.37 -25.93 -9.65
N VAL A 29 6.37 -25.47 -8.39
CA VAL A 29 6.34 -26.38 -7.22
C VAL A 29 5.22 -26.00 -6.25
N GLU A 30 3.99 -26.35 -6.62
CA GLU A 30 2.86 -26.43 -5.70
C GLU A 30 3.01 -27.67 -4.81
N MET A 31 4.01 -27.70 -3.95
CA MET A 31 4.07 -28.65 -2.85
C MET A 31 4.24 -27.88 -1.57
N ALA A 32 3.23 -28.02 -0.69
CA ALA A 32 3.13 -27.52 0.67
C ALA A 32 4.33 -26.66 1.07
N VAL A 33 4.22 -25.34 0.86
CA VAL A 33 5.27 -24.38 1.23
C VAL A 33 5.63 -24.62 2.68
N ASP A 34 6.77 -25.27 2.92
CA ASP A 34 7.28 -25.48 4.27
C ASP A 34 7.38 -24.09 4.89
N ARG A 35 6.72 -23.87 6.04
CA ARG A 35 6.79 -22.58 6.73
C ARG A 35 8.23 -22.18 7.02
N ARG A 36 9.18 -23.14 7.02
CA ARG A 36 10.63 -22.90 7.12
C ARG A 36 11.21 -22.11 5.93
N LEU A 37 10.59 -22.14 4.75
CA LEU A 37 11.04 -21.40 3.56
C LEU A 37 10.52 -19.94 3.52
N LEU A 38 9.54 -19.60 4.36
CA LEU A 38 8.98 -18.26 4.41
C LEU A 38 9.93 -17.29 5.15
N LYS A 39 10.79 -16.60 4.39
CA LYS A 39 11.79 -15.66 4.92
C LYS A 39 11.16 -14.31 5.31
N TRP A 40 11.49 -13.84 6.51
CA TRP A 40 11.12 -12.50 6.99
C TRP A 40 11.95 -11.41 6.32
N LYS A 41 11.30 -10.51 5.58
CA LYS A 41 11.94 -9.33 4.99
C LYS A 41 11.48 -8.06 5.72
N THR A 42 12.41 -7.15 6.00
CA THR A 42 12.10 -5.86 6.64
C THR A 42 11.57 -4.87 5.60
N CYS A 43 10.33 -4.41 5.75
CA CYS A 43 9.73 -3.41 4.85
C CYS A 43 9.82 -1.99 5.42
N ILE A 44 9.89 -1.83 6.74
CA ILE A 44 10.15 -0.55 7.41
C ILE A 44 11.20 -0.79 8.49
N ARG A 45 12.24 0.04 8.55
CA ARG A 45 13.35 -0.11 9.49
C ARG A 45 13.45 1.10 10.40
N ASN A 46 13.36 0.88 11.71
CA ASN A 46 13.57 1.90 12.75
C ASN A 46 12.84 3.23 12.48
N MET A 47 11.58 3.18 12.07
CA MET A 47 10.74 4.38 11.93
C MET A 47 10.62 5.06 13.30
N CYS A 48 11.00 6.33 13.37
CA CYS A 48 10.92 7.14 14.57
C CYS A 48 9.47 7.57 14.83
N LEU A 49 8.92 7.18 15.98
CA LEU A 49 7.58 7.55 16.43
C LEU A 49 7.61 8.60 17.55
N MET A 50 8.73 8.70 18.28
CA MET A 50 8.96 9.73 19.29
C MET A 50 10.27 10.46 18.98
N PRO A 51 10.24 11.77 18.63
CA PRO A 51 11.45 12.54 18.31
C PRO A 51 12.48 12.54 19.44
N ASN A 52 12.00 12.56 20.69
CA ASN A 52 12.80 12.34 21.87
C ASN A 52 12.16 11.22 22.72
N PRO A 53 12.77 10.02 22.76
CA PRO A 53 12.26 8.88 23.50
C PRO A 53 12.07 9.12 25.00
N HIS A 54 12.71 10.13 25.58
CA HIS A 54 12.63 10.44 27.02
C HIS A 54 11.50 11.44 27.37
N THR A 55 10.74 11.90 26.38
CA THR A 55 9.65 12.87 26.57
C THR A 55 8.34 12.33 26.01
N GLU A 56 7.20 12.89 26.40
CA GLU A 56 5.89 12.42 25.94
C GLU A 56 5.58 12.80 24.48
N ASN A 57 6.33 13.71 23.87
CA ASN A 57 6.03 14.20 22.52
C ASN A 57 6.02 13.06 21.48
N GLY A 58 4.91 12.92 20.75
CA GLY A 58 4.70 11.85 19.76
C GLY A 58 4.26 10.51 20.33
N SER A 59 4.19 10.35 21.65
CA SER A 59 3.89 9.07 22.31
C SER A 59 2.46 8.57 22.07
N GLN A 60 1.52 9.46 21.74
CA GLN A 60 0.08 9.19 21.54
C GLN A 60 -0.42 9.53 20.12
N ASN A 61 0.49 9.83 19.19
CA ASN A 61 0.12 10.24 17.84
C ASN A 61 -0.42 9.05 17.04
N TYR A 62 -1.31 9.34 16.09
CA TYR A 62 -1.67 8.40 15.02
C TYR A 62 -0.62 8.43 13.92
N PHE A 63 -0.25 7.25 13.43
CA PHE A 63 0.67 7.06 12.33
C PHE A 63 0.00 6.30 11.20
N SER A 64 0.42 6.61 9.98
CA SER A 64 0.04 5.90 8.77
C SER A 64 1.31 5.58 7.99
N ILE A 65 1.50 4.29 7.70
CA ILE A 65 2.58 3.78 6.85
C ILE A 65 1.93 3.36 5.54
N SER A 66 2.17 4.13 4.49
CA SER A 66 1.69 3.83 3.15
C SER A 66 2.67 2.94 2.39
N ARG A 67 2.17 2.29 1.34
CA ARG A 67 2.91 1.36 0.49
C ARG A 67 4.20 1.93 -0.09
N ASP A 68 4.17 3.18 -0.52
CA ASP A 68 5.30 3.93 -1.09
C ASP A 68 6.43 4.19 -0.08
N GLN A 69 6.14 4.13 1.22
CA GLN A 69 7.16 4.26 2.26
C GLN A 69 7.89 2.93 2.56
N MET A 70 7.40 1.81 2.01
CA MET A 70 7.97 0.49 2.25
C MET A 70 9.16 0.22 1.34
N LEU A 71 10.15 -0.51 1.85
CA LEU A 71 11.39 -0.84 1.14
C LEU A 71 11.20 -1.78 -0.07
N PHE A 72 10.02 -2.38 -0.21
CA PHE A 72 9.65 -3.26 -1.33
C PHE A 72 8.13 -3.40 -1.40
N GLU A 73 7.60 -3.80 -2.57
CA GLU A 73 6.18 -4.06 -2.78
C GLU A 73 5.63 -5.13 -1.83
N PRO A 74 4.71 -4.76 -0.92
CA PRO A 74 4.21 -5.65 0.14
C PRO A 74 3.04 -6.52 -0.36
N ASP A 75 3.33 -7.33 -1.38
CA ASP A 75 2.37 -8.26 -1.99
C ASP A 75 2.44 -9.65 -1.40
N ASP A 76 1.36 -10.42 -1.56
CA ASP A 76 1.25 -11.78 -1.04
C ASP A 76 1.64 -11.90 0.44
N VAL A 77 1.33 -10.87 1.24
CA VAL A 77 1.67 -10.83 2.66
C VAL A 77 0.81 -11.87 3.38
N MET A 78 1.50 -12.76 4.08
CA MET A 78 0.91 -13.79 4.92
C MET A 78 0.94 -13.39 6.39
N THR A 79 2.04 -12.77 6.83
CA THR A 79 2.24 -12.37 8.22
C THR A 79 2.95 -11.03 8.32
N VAL A 80 2.49 -10.17 9.22
CA VAL A 80 3.14 -8.92 9.59
C VAL A 80 3.72 -9.05 10.99
N ARG A 81 4.96 -8.61 11.18
CA ARG A 81 5.62 -8.53 12.49
C ARG A 81 5.99 -7.09 12.78
N LEU A 82 5.45 -6.56 13.87
CA LEU A 82 5.73 -5.22 14.39
C LEU A 82 6.72 -5.38 15.54
N ILE A 83 7.91 -4.80 15.39
CA ILE A 83 8.98 -4.85 16.38
C ILE A 83 9.07 -3.46 17.00
N LEU A 84 8.64 -3.36 18.25
CA LEU A 84 8.57 -2.12 19.01
C LEU A 84 9.85 -1.97 19.84
N ARG A 85 10.40 -0.75 19.90
CA ARG A 85 11.57 -0.43 20.72
C ARG A 85 11.35 0.87 21.47
N GLN A 86 11.72 0.87 22.73
CA GLN A 86 11.73 2.03 23.60
C GLN A 86 13.06 2.06 24.38
N PRO A 87 14.02 2.93 24.02
CA PRO A 87 15.30 3.01 24.72
C PRO A 87 15.23 3.76 26.05
N SER A 88 14.18 4.56 26.27
CA SER A 88 14.02 5.29 27.53
C SER A 88 13.57 4.35 28.65
N PRO A 89 14.22 4.40 29.83
CA PRO A 89 13.82 3.60 30.99
C PRO A 89 12.57 4.15 31.67
N VAL A 90 12.12 5.37 31.30
CA VAL A 90 10.96 6.05 31.90
C VAL A 90 9.66 5.31 31.57
N TRP A 91 9.58 4.70 30.39
CA TRP A 91 8.35 4.07 29.89
C TRP A 91 8.40 2.56 30.10
N LEU A 92 7.89 2.11 31.25
CA LEU A 92 7.84 0.69 31.62
C LEU A 92 6.86 -0.11 30.76
N THR A 93 5.86 0.56 30.19
CA THR A 93 4.87 -0.02 29.29
C THR A 93 4.82 0.80 28.02
N PHE A 94 5.07 0.14 26.89
CA PHE A 94 4.95 0.73 25.57
C PHE A 94 4.31 -0.28 24.63
N THR A 95 3.49 0.22 23.73
CA THR A 95 2.82 -0.58 22.71
C THR A 95 2.40 0.31 21.54
N ILE A 96 1.62 -0.25 20.63
CA ILE A 96 0.80 0.46 19.66
C ILE A 96 -0.63 -0.10 19.76
N GLU A 97 -1.61 0.75 19.49
CA GLU A 97 -3.04 0.45 19.59
C GLU A 97 -3.74 0.75 18.26
N ASP A 98 -5.03 0.44 18.15
CA ASP A 98 -5.87 0.76 16.99
C ASP A 98 -5.27 0.35 15.64
N ILE A 99 -4.60 -0.80 15.59
CA ILE A 99 -3.93 -1.28 14.38
C ILE A 99 -4.98 -1.63 13.33
N LYS A 100 -4.88 -0.98 12.17
CA LYS A 100 -5.69 -1.28 10.99
C LYS A 100 -4.78 -1.48 9.79
N MET A 101 -5.13 -2.44 8.95
CA MET A 101 -4.43 -2.73 7.70
C MET A 101 -5.44 -2.63 6.56
N TYR A 102 -5.06 -1.93 5.51
CA TYR A 102 -5.88 -1.71 4.33
C TYR A 102 -5.22 -2.39 3.14
N GLU A 103 -6.03 -3.03 2.29
CA GLU A 103 -5.56 -3.71 1.09
C GLU A 103 -5.70 -2.81 -0.14
N CYS A 104 -4.86 -3.07 -1.15
CA CYS A 104 -5.04 -2.54 -2.49
C CYS A 104 -5.96 -3.48 -3.27
N ASP A 105 -6.92 -2.92 -4.02
CA ASP A 105 -7.77 -3.67 -4.93
C ASP A 105 -6.94 -4.16 -6.11
N HIS A 106 -6.43 -5.38 -6.01
CA HIS A 106 -5.62 -5.99 -7.06
C HIS A 106 -6.52 -6.59 -8.16
N ASP A 107 -7.49 -5.83 -8.66
CA ASP A 107 -8.45 -6.33 -9.67
C ASP A 107 -9.04 -5.27 -10.62
N LYS A 108 -8.35 -4.14 -10.85
CA LYS A 108 -8.80 -3.14 -11.85
C LYS A 108 -8.03 -3.16 -13.18
N ASP A 109 -6.81 -3.70 -13.20
CA ASP A 109 -5.97 -3.72 -14.41
C ASP A 109 -5.99 -5.05 -15.18
N LYS A 110 -6.70 -6.08 -14.70
CA LYS A 110 -6.78 -7.40 -15.38
C LYS A 110 -8.14 -7.74 -15.99
N VAL A 111 -9.16 -6.90 -15.85
CA VAL A 111 -10.46 -7.11 -16.52
C VAL A 111 -10.99 -5.81 -17.13
N GLN A 112 -10.23 -5.22 -18.06
CA GLN A 112 -10.90 -4.65 -19.24
C GLN A 112 -11.21 -5.85 -20.15
N GLY A 113 -12.31 -6.54 -19.86
CA GLY A 113 -12.75 -7.67 -20.68
C GLY A 113 -12.97 -7.22 -22.14
N PRO A 114 -12.95 -8.15 -23.12
CA PRO A 114 -13.05 -7.83 -24.56
C PRO A 114 -14.28 -7.01 -24.96
N TRP A 115 -15.29 -6.95 -24.08
CA TRP A 115 -16.53 -6.21 -24.27
C TRP A 115 -16.36 -4.68 -24.21
N LEU A 116 -15.32 -4.15 -23.56
CA LEU A 116 -15.07 -2.71 -23.48
C LEU A 116 -14.37 -2.14 -24.74
N SER A 117 -13.80 -2.99 -25.58
CA SER A 117 -13.17 -2.59 -26.86
C SER A 117 -14.20 -2.11 -27.89
N GLN A 118 -15.50 -2.34 -27.66
CA GLN A 118 -16.58 -2.03 -28.61
C GLN A 118 -17.14 -0.60 -28.48
N LEU A 119 -16.65 0.21 -27.54
CA LEU A 119 -17.11 1.59 -27.36
C LEU A 119 -16.32 2.62 -28.19
N THR A 120 -15.54 2.18 -29.18
CA THR A 120 -15.01 3.10 -30.20
C THR A 120 -16.16 3.53 -31.12
N PRO A 121 -16.51 4.83 -31.21
CA PRO A 121 -17.48 5.28 -32.20
C PRO A 121 -16.94 4.95 -33.60
N PRO A 122 -17.76 4.45 -34.54
CA PRO A 122 -17.29 4.20 -35.89
C PRO A 122 -16.87 5.53 -36.53
N GLU A 123 -15.60 5.61 -36.95
CA GLU A 123 -15.09 6.71 -37.77
C GLU A 123 -15.95 6.82 -39.04
N ARG A 124 -16.65 7.95 -39.19
CA ARG A 124 -17.33 8.30 -40.44
C ARG A 124 -16.30 8.91 -41.39
N PRO A 125 -16.01 8.33 -42.56
CA PRO A 125 -15.30 9.06 -43.60
C PRO A 125 -16.32 9.96 -44.31
N LEU A 126 -16.32 11.27 -44.00
CA LEU A 126 -17.01 12.26 -44.82
C LEU A 126 -15.96 13.00 -45.66
N ASN A 127 -15.82 12.51 -46.89
CA ASN A 127 -15.12 13.17 -47.98
C ASN A 127 -15.73 14.54 -48.28
N LEU A 128 -14.84 15.51 -48.53
CA LEU A 128 -15.15 16.84 -49.05
C LEU A 128 -15.77 16.76 -50.46
N SER A 129 -17.01 17.23 -50.63
CA SER A 129 -17.43 18.07 -51.77
C SER A 129 -18.89 18.52 -51.59
N ASP A 130 -19.07 19.85 -51.60
CA ASP A 130 -20.31 20.62 -51.84
C ASP A 130 -21.45 20.46 -50.81
N VAL A 131 -22.03 21.51 -50.18
CA VAL A 131 -22.55 22.76 -50.74
C VAL A 131 -22.67 23.84 -49.63
N SER A 132 -22.15 25.04 -49.94
CA SER A 132 -22.62 26.41 -49.62
C SER A 132 -23.13 26.85 -48.23
N MET A 133 -22.45 27.90 -47.74
CA MET A 133 -22.85 29.06 -46.90
C MET A 133 -24.04 29.00 -45.93
N MET A 134 -23.78 29.36 -44.66
CA MET A 134 -24.33 30.59 -44.07
C MET A 134 -23.52 31.02 -42.81
N GLN A 135 -22.95 32.22 -42.84
CA GLN A 135 -22.40 32.92 -41.66
C GLN A 135 -23.55 33.49 -40.82
N ILE A 136 -23.50 33.43 -39.48
CA ILE A 136 -23.85 34.57 -38.59
C ILE A 136 -23.09 34.48 -37.25
N TYR A 137 -22.70 35.65 -36.74
CA TYR A 137 -21.78 35.98 -35.65
C TYR A 137 -22.33 35.81 -34.22
N THR A 138 -21.39 35.72 -33.27
CA THR A 138 -21.53 35.72 -31.80
C THR A 138 -21.99 37.08 -31.24
N VAL A 139 -22.63 37.06 -30.08
CA VAL A 139 -22.68 38.18 -29.12
C VAL A 139 -21.82 37.85 -27.90
#